data_AF-A0A0Q8I3B8-F1
#
_entry.id   AF-A0A0Q8I3B8-F1
#
_cell.length_a   1.000
_cell.length_b   1.000
_cell.length_c   1.000
_cell.angle_alpha   90.00
_cell.angle_beta   90.00
_cell.angle_gamma   90.00
#
_symmetry.space_group_name_H-M   'P 1'
#
loop_
_entity.id
_entity.type
_entity.pdbx_description
1 polymer ?
#
loop_
_entity_poly.entity_id
_entity_poly.type
_entity_poly.pdbx_seq_one_letter_code
_entity_poly.pdbx_strand_id
1 'polypeptide(L)'
;MTDQVEEALPVPFAALRPALEAVLMVADQPLDELILATAVSYPAAEVAAALAALAAEYDEQGRGFELRNVAGGWRFYTREEYAQVVEGFVLEGQQARLTQAALETLAVVAYQQPVSRARVSAVRGVNVDGVMRTLISRGLVEEAGQDGEHGATLYRTTSYFLERIGIVSIDELPDLAPHLPDLSELEDELASAQAADVPNTTEVEPDGA
;
A
#
# COMPACT_ATOMS: atom_id res chain seq x y z
N MET A 1 -4.52 41.65 11.78
CA MET A 1 -3.21 41.03 12.02
C MET A 1 -3.46 39.96 13.05
N THR A 2 -3.80 38.77 12.57
CA THR A 2 -4.35 37.69 13.37
C THR A 2 -3.19 37.04 14.12
N ASP A 3 -3.13 37.29 15.42
CA ASP A 3 -2.20 36.62 16.32
C ASP A 3 -2.81 35.24 16.62
N GLN A 4 -2.37 34.22 15.88
CA GLN A 4 -2.68 32.83 16.19
C GLN A 4 -1.74 32.41 17.31
N VAL A 5 -2.19 32.58 18.55
CA VAL A 5 -1.56 31.94 19.70
C VAL A 5 -1.81 30.44 19.53
N GLU A 6 -0.73 29.72 19.24
CA GLU A 6 -0.67 28.26 19.19
C GLU A 6 -1.09 27.73 20.57
N GLU A 7 -2.35 27.29 20.66
CA GLU A 7 -2.97 26.79 21.88
C GLU A 7 -2.36 25.43 22.21
N ALA A 8 -1.21 25.46 22.91
CA ALA A 8 -0.56 24.26 23.43
C ALA A 8 -1.54 23.55 24.37
N LEU A 9 -2.11 22.44 23.88
CA LEU A 9 -3.06 21.64 24.64
C LEU A 9 -2.41 21.21 25.97
N PRO A 10 -3.12 21.33 27.10
CA PRO A 10 -2.57 20.98 28.40
C PRO A 10 -2.22 19.49 28.42
N VAL A 11 -0.92 19.18 28.54
CA VAL A 11 -0.45 17.80 28.74
C VAL A 11 -1.04 17.30 30.05
N PRO A 12 -1.92 16.29 30.05
CA PRO A 12 -2.46 15.75 31.30
C PRO A 12 -1.30 15.21 32.14
N PHE A 13 -1.27 15.52 33.43
CA PHE A 13 -0.27 14.97 34.36
C PHE A 13 -0.49 13.45 34.49
N ALA A 14 0.14 12.69 33.61
CA ALA A 14 0.16 11.24 33.61
C ALA A 14 1.37 10.73 34.41
N ALA A 15 1.31 9.47 34.85
CA ALA A 15 2.46 8.83 35.46
C ALA A 15 3.64 8.84 34.46
N LEU A 16 4.80 9.31 34.92
CA LEU A 16 5.97 9.58 34.07
C LEU A 16 6.35 8.40 33.16
N ARG A 17 6.47 7.20 33.73
CA ARG A 17 6.89 6.00 32.98
C ARG A 17 5.91 5.62 31.85
N PRO A 18 4.60 5.39 32.12
CA PRO A 18 3.61 5.17 31.05
C PRO A 18 3.54 6.28 30.01
N ALA A 19 3.73 7.54 30.42
CA ALA A 19 3.74 8.66 29.47
C ALA A 19 4.94 8.58 28.51
N LEU A 20 6.14 8.29 29.02
CA LEU A 20 7.34 8.09 28.20
C LEU A 20 7.19 6.90 27.24
N GLU A 21 6.64 5.78 27.71
CA GLU A 21 6.35 4.61 26.87
C GLU A 21 5.44 4.97 25.70
N ALA A 22 4.34 5.67 25.98
CA ALA A 22 3.37 6.08 24.96
C ALA A 22 3.98 7.01 23.91
N VAL A 23 4.76 8.01 24.33
CA VAL A 23 5.44 8.95 23.43
C VAL A 23 6.48 8.23 22.57
N LEU A 24 7.32 7.38 23.16
CA LEU A 24 8.36 6.64 22.44
C LEU A 24 7.78 5.58 21.49
N MET A 25 6.60 5.05 21.78
CA MET A 25 5.92 4.07 20.92
C MET A 25 5.44 4.67 19.59
N VAL A 26 5.05 5.94 19.59
CA VAL A 26 4.57 6.62 18.37
C VAL A 26 5.69 7.37 17.63
N ALA A 27 6.86 7.55 18.23
CA ALA A 27 7.98 8.25 17.61
C ALA A 27 8.52 7.48 16.39
N ASP A 28 8.79 8.18 15.30
CA ASP A 28 9.40 7.62 14.08
C ASP A 28 10.93 7.83 14.02
N GLN A 29 11.46 8.73 14.85
CA GLN A 29 12.90 8.99 15.04
C GLN A 29 13.33 8.88 16.52
N PRO A 30 14.63 8.76 16.83
CA PRO A 30 15.11 8.90 18.21
C PRO A 30 14.81 10.28 18.78
N LEU A 31 14.34 10.33 20.03
CA LEU A 31 13.98 11.58 20.71
C LEU A 31 14.98 11.89 21.82
N ASP A 32 15.50 13.12 21.85
CA ASP A 32 16.38 13.55 22.94
C ASP A 32 15.60 13.76 24.26
N GLU A 33 16.35 13.75 25.37
CA GLU A 33 15.78 13.84 26.72
C GLU A 33 15.08 15.18 26.98
N LEU A 34 15.50 16.27 26.33
CA LEU A 34 14.87 17.58 26.49
C LEU A 34 13.51 17.61 25.80
N ILE A 35 13.41 17.07 24.58
CA ILE A 35 12.15 16.90 23.84
C ILE A 35 11.19 16.04 24.66
N LEU A 36 11.67 14.90 25.18
CA LEU A 36 10.86 14.01 26.02
C LEU A 36 10.38 14.72 27.29
N ALA A 37 11.27 15.43 27.99
CA ALA A 37 10.94 16.19 29.19
C ALA A 37 9.85 17.24 28.95
N THR A 38 9.93 17.97 27.82
CA THR A 38 8.88 18.90 27.39
C THR A 38 7.58 18.17 27.09
N ALA A 39 7.63 17.06 26.34
CA ALA A 39 6.45 16.30 25.93
C ALA A 39 5.66 15.74 27.11
N VAL A 40 6.34 15.23 28.16
CA VAL A 40 5.68 14.69 29.34
C VAL A 40 5.48 15.72 30.46
N SER A 41 6.06 16.91 30.33
CA SER A 41 6.04 17.98 31.35
C SER A 41 6.67 17.56 32.69
N TYR A 42 7.84 16.92 32.65
CA TYR A 42 8.65 16.56 33.82
C TYR A 42 10.08 17.12 33.72
N PRO A 43 10.82 17.28 34.83
CA PRO A 43 12.23 17.67 34.78
C PRO A 43 13.10 16.67 34.01
N ALA A 44 14.04 17.17 33.20
CA ALA A 44 14.91 16.33 32.37
C ALA A 44 15.70 15.27 33.18
N ALA A 45 16.13 15.61 34.41
CA ALA A 45 16.81 14.67 35.29
C ALA A 45 15.91 13.49 35.72
N GLU A 46 14.62 13.73 35.94
CA GLU A 46 13.66 12.68 36.28
C GLU A 46 13.34 11.81 35.06
N VAL A 47 13.23 12.42 33.88
CA VAL A 47 13.04 11.72 32.60
C VAL A 47 14.23 10.81 32.31
N ALA A 48 15.47 11.31 32.43
CA ALA A 48 16.68 10.52 32.22
C ALA A 48 16.75 9.31 33.17
N ALA A 49 16.45 9.52 34.47
CA ALA A 49 16.41 8.44 35.45
C ALA A 49 15.31 7.41 35.15
N ALA A 50 14.14 7.87 34.71
CA ALA A 50 13.02 6.99 34.34
C ALA A 50 13.33 6.17 33.09
N LEU A 51 13.95 6.76 32.06
CA LEU A 51 14.35 6.06 30.83
C LEU A 51 15.40 4.97 31.11
N ALA A 52 16.41 5.29 31.92
CA ALA A 52 17.40 4.31 32.34
C ALA A 52 16.79 3.15 33.13
N ALA A 53 15.85 3.45 34.04
CA ALA A 53 15.15 2.42 34.81
C ALA A 53 14.26 1.54 33.92
N LEU A 54 13.54 2.13 32.95
CA LEU A 54 12.72 1.38 31.99
C LEU A 54 13.57 0.47 31.10
N ALA A 55 14.71 0.97 30.59
CA ALA A 55 15.63 0.16 29.80
C ALA A 55 16.11 -1.08 30.58
N ALA A 56 16.58 -0.89 31.82
CA ALA A 56 17.02 -1.98 32.69
C ALA A 56 15.87 -2.96 33.01
N GLU A 57 14.67 -2.44 33.28
CA GLU A 57 13.49 -3.27 33.55
C GLU A 57 13.10 -4.14 32.35
N TYR A 58 13.15 -3.62 31.13
CA TYR A 58 12.88 -4.41 29.92
C TYR A 58 13.96 -5.44 29.61
N ASP A 59 15.22 -5.15 29.96
CA ASP A 59 16.32 -6.11 29.90
C ASP A 59 16.11 -7.26 30.89
N GLU A 60 15.81 -6.96 32.16
CA GLU A 60 15.55 -7.98 33.20
C GLU A 60 14.34 -8.86 32.87
N GLN A 61 13.30 -8.29 32.25
CA GLN A 61 12.10 -9.02 31.85
C GLN A 61 12.29 -9.87 30.58
N GLY A 62 13.40 -9.73 29.86
CA GLY A 62 13.64 -10.46 28.61
C GLY A 62 12.63 -10.13 27.51
N ARG A 63 12.22 -8.85 27.40
CA ARG A 63 11.26 -8.40 26.36
C ARG A 63 11.85 -8.55 24.95
N GLY A 64 11.02 -8.78 23.94
CA GLY A 64 11.47 -8.87 22.53
C GLY A 64 11.94 -7.54 21.91
N PHE A 65 11.73 -6.44 22.62
CA PHE A 65 12.21 -5.11 22.28
C PHE A 65 13.08 -4.57 23.41
N GLU A 66 13.85 -3.53 23.11
CA GLU A 66 14.71 -2.83 24.05
C GLU A 66 14.66 -1.33 23.81
N LEU A 67 14.87 -0.58 24.88
CA LEU A 67 14.94 0.88 24.85
C LEU A 67 16.42 1.28 24.83
N ARG A 68 16.89 1.86 23.72
CA ARG A 68 18.30 2.26 23.55
C ARG A 68 18.44 3.77 23.48
N ASN A 69 19.54 4.29 24.03
CA ASN A 69 20.01 5.64 23.76
C ASN A 69 21.07 5.59 22.65
N VAL A 70 20.77 6.14 21.48
CA VAL A 70 21.65 6.16 20.31
C VAL A 70 21.71 7.58 19.75
N ALA A 71 22.92 8.06 19.44
CA ALA A 71 23.15 9.39 18.87
C ALA A 71 22.52 10.55 19.68
N GLY A 72 22.40 10.39 21.00
CA GLY A 72 21.81 11.39 21.89
C GLY A 72 20.28 11.35 22.00
N GLY A 73 19.62 10.34 21.40
CA GLY A 73 18.18 10.15 21.48
C GLY A 73 17.78 8.75 21.93
N TRP A 74 16.59 8.63 22.52
CA TRP A 74 16.00 7.39 23.00
C TRP A 74 15.01 6.84 21.98
N ARG A 75 15.03 5.52 21.75
CA ARG A 75 14.10 4.83 20.85
C ARG A 75 13.96 3.33 21.18
N PHE A 76 12.79 2.78 20.87
CA PHE A 76 12.57 1.34 20.89
C PHE A 76 13.17 0.65 19.66
N TYR A 77 13.87 -0.45 19.90
CA TYR A 77 14.40 -1.34 18.88
C TYR A 77 13.96 -2.77 19.18
N THR A 78 13.84 -3.60 18.14
CA THR A 78 13.72 -5.04 18.34
C THR A 78 15.07 -5.60 18.74
N ARG A 79 15.10 -6.55 19.69
CA ARG A 79 16.35 -7.21 20.04
C ARG A 79 16.85 -8.06 18.89
N GLU A 80 18.17 -8.10 18.75
CA GLU A 80 18.85 -8.84 17.68
C GLU A 80 18.57 -10.35 17.74
N GLU A 81 18.34 -10.90 18.94
CA GLU A 81 17.93 -12.30 19.14
C GLU A 81 16.66 -12.69 18.37
N TYR A 82 15.79 -11.72 18.08
CA TYR A 82 14.55 -11.92 17.32
C TYR A 82 14.64 -11.45 15.87
N ALA A 83 15.84 -11.10 15.38
CA ALA A 83 16.03 -10.59 14.02
C ALA A 83 15.44 -11.53 12.95
N GLN A 84 15.62 -12.85 13.10
CA GLN A 84 15.06 -13.84 12.16
C GLN A 84 13.52 -13.86 12.14
N VAL A 85 12.87 -13.65 13.28
CA VAL A 85 11.40 -13.61 13.38
C VAL A 85 10.87 -12.35 12.70
N VAL A 86 11.50 -11.21 12.97
CA VAL A 86 11.18 -9.92 12.33
C VAL A 86 11.42 -9.99 10.82
N GLU A 87 12.55 -10.56 10.40
CA GLU A 87 12.89 -10.79 9.00
C GLU A 87 11.83 -11.67 8.33
N GLY A 88 11.44 -12.80 8.93
CA GLY A 88 10.36 -13.64 8.42
C GLY A 88 9.05 -12.88 8.21
N PHE A 89 8.63 -12.07 9.19
CA PHE A 89 7.41 -11.25 9.07
C PHE A 89 7.51 -10.16 8.00
N VAL A 90 8.62 -9.43 7.95
CA VAL A 90 8.87 -8.37 6.95
C VAL A 90 8.96 -8.98 5.55
N LEU A 91 9.63 -10.12 5.40
CA LEU A 91 9.74 -10.85 4.15
C LEU A 91 8.41 -11.48 3.75
N GLU A 92 7.59 -12.01 4.65
CA GLU A 92 6.23 -12.45 4.30
C GLU A 92 5.36 -11.28 3.80
N GLY A 93 5.52 -10.09 4.39
CA GLY A 93 4.89 -8.86 3.92
C GLY A 93 5.42 -8.34 2.57
N GLN A 94 6.70 -8.58 2.25
CA GLN A 94 7.37 -8.13 1.02
C GLN A 94 7.47 -9.21 -0.09
N GLN A 95 7.29 -10.49 0.22
CA GLN A 95 7.64 -11.65 -0.63
C GLN A 95 6.52 -12.66 -0.89
N ALA A 96 5.24 -12.31 -0.82
CA ALA A 96 4.32 -13.04 -1.66
C ALA A 96 4.63 -12.65 -3.11
N ARG A 97 5.58 -13.33 -3.80
CA ARG A 97 5.85 -13.13 -5.24
C ARG A 97 4.52 -12.97 -5.96
N LEU A 98 4.41 -11.99 -6.87
CA LEU A 98 3.22 -11.90 -7.71
C LEU A 98 3.02 -13.24 -8.39
N THR A 99 1.83 -13.80 -8.27
CA THR A 99 1.47 -15.00 -9.01
C THR A 99 1.57 -14.70 -10.51
N GLN A 100 1.69 -15.74 -11.34
CA GLN A 100 1.68 -15.55 -12.78
C GLN A 100 0.45 -14.76 -13.25
N ALA A 101 -0.73 -15.08 -12.69
CA ALA A 101 -1.95 -14.34 -12.99
C ALA A 101 -1.86 -12.85 -12.61
N ALA A 102 -1.17 -12.51 -11.53
CA ALA A 102 -0.96 -11.13 -11.11
C ALA A 102 0.06 -10.39 -11.98
N LEU A 103 1.13 -11.07 -12.41
CA LEU A 103 2.10 -10.52 -13.36
C LEU A 103 1.45 -10.26 -14.72
N GLU A 104 0.65 -11.20 -15.22
CA GLU A 104 -0.07 -11.04 -16.49
C GLU A 104 -1.08 -9.89 -16.41
N THR A 105 -1.80 -9.72 -15.29
CA THR A 105 -2.72 -8.57 -15.12
C THR A 105 -1.95 -7.27 -15.05
N LEU A 106 -0.85 -7.24 -14.29
CA LEU A 106 -0.01 -6.05 -14.16
C LEU A 106 0.57 -5.63 -15.52
N ALA A 107 0.98 -6.58 -16.35
CA ALA A 107 1.44 -6.31 -17.71
C ALA A 107 0.34 -5.67 -18.56
N VAL A 108 -0.90 -6.21 -18.53
CA VAL A 108 -2.02 -5.61 -19.27
C VAL A 108 -2.25 -4.16 -18.81
N VAL A 109 -2.21 -3.88 -17.51
CA VAL A 109 -2.34 -2.50 -17.00
C VAL A 109 -1.19 -1.63 -17.49
N ALA A 110 0.06 -2.10 -17.41
CA ALA A 110 1.24 -1.32 -17.80
C ALA A 110 1.23 -0.93 -19.29
N TYR A 111 0.82 -1.84 -20.19
CA TYR A 111 0.79 -1.59 -21.64
C TYR A 111 -0.50 -0.89 -22.13
N GLN A 112 -1.61 -0.97 -21.40
CA GLN A 112 -2.89 -0.39 -21.83
C GLN A 112 -3.34 0.82 -21.00
N GLN A 113 -2.55 1.26 -20.02
CA GLN A 113 -2.92 2.40 -19.18
C GLN A 113 -3.15 3.68 -20.00
N PRO A 114 -4.11 4.53 -19.60
CA PRO A 114 -5.08 4.31 -18.54
C PRO A 114 -6.19 3.32 -18.95
N VAL A 115 -6.45 2.29 -18.14
CA VAL A 115 -7.35 1.18 -18.50
C VAL A 115 -8.40 0.89 -17.44
N SER A 116 -9.62 0.52 -17.83
CA SER A 116 -10.68 0.12 -16.89
C SER A 116 -10.52 -1.34 -16.44
N ARG A 117 -10.98 -1.65 -15.23
CA ARG A 117 -11.01 -3.04 -14.71
C ARG A 117 -11.75 -4.01 -15.63
N ALA A 118 -12.83 -3.55 -16.28
CA ALA A 118 -13.61 -4.35 -17.22
C ALA A 118 -12.80 -4.70 -18.48
N ARG A 119 -12.07 -3.73 -19.05
CA ARG A 119 -11.19 -3.95 -20.21
C ARG A 119 -10.05 -4.92 -19.86
N VAL A 120 -9.44 -4.78 -18.68
CA VAL A 120 -8.41 -5.74 -18.21
C VAL A 120 -8.98 -7.16 -18.07
N SER A 121 -10.20 -7.30 -17.54
CA SER A 121 -10.87 -8.61 -17.42
C SER A 121 -11.15 -9.22 -18.79
N ALA A 122 -11.57 -8.42 -19.76
CA ALA A 122 -11.84 -8.87 -21.13
C ALA A 122 -10.56 -9.36 -21.83
N VAL A 123 -9.45 -8.61 -21.73
CA VAL A 123 -8.15 -9.01 -22.30
C VAL A 123 -7.63 -10.30 -21.67
N ARG A 124 -7.84 -10.47 -20.35
CA ARG A 124 -7.40 -11.68 -19.64
C ARG A 124 -8.35 -12.87 -19.80
N GLY A 125 -9.59 -12.66 -20.28
CA GLY A 125 -10.62 -13.69 -20.41
C GLY A 125 -11.09 -14.30 -19.08
N VAL A 126 -10.73 -13.70 -17.94
CA VAL A 126 -11.04 -14.21 -16.59
C VAL A 126 -11.34 -13.05 -15.63
N ASN A 127 -11.98 -13.36 -14.49
CA ASN A 127 -12.21 -12.37 -13.44
C ASN A 127 -10.88 -11.93 -12.79
N VAL A 128 -10.63 -10.62 -12.78
CA VAL A 128 -9.39 -10.00 -12.26
C VAL A 128 -9.56 -9.26 -10.93
N ASP A 129 -10.73 -9.29 -10.30
CA ASP A 129 -11.06 -8.44 -9.13
C ASP A 129 -10.13 -8.64 -7.95
N GLY A 130 -9.87 -9.90 -7.59
CA GLY A 130 -8.96 -10.22 -6.48
C GLY A 130 -7.51 -9.83 -6.79
N VAL A 131 -7.11 -9.97 -8.05
CA VAL A 131 -5.77 -9.60 -8.51
C VAL A 131 -5.60 -8.09 -8.53
N MET A 132 -6.57 -7.35 -9.07
CA MET A 132 -6.56 -5.88 -9.09
C MET A 132 -6.51 -5.31 -7.67
N ARG A 133 -7.31 -5.85 -6.74
CA ARG A 133 -7.26 -5.46 -5.32
C ARG A 133 -5.86 -5.67 -4.73
N THR A 134 -5.21 -6.79 -5.06
CA THR A 134 -3.86 -7.12 -4.61
C THR A 134 -2.80 -6.19 -5.21
N LEU A 135 -2.91 -5.84 -6.49
CA LEU A 135 -1.98 -4.92 -7.15
C LEU A 135 -2.09 -3.50 -6.59
N ILE A 136 -3.31 -3.05 -6.29
CA ILE A 136 -3.58 -1.76 -5.64
C ILE A 136 -3.06 -1.76 -4.21
N SER A 137 -3.36 -2.79 -3.41
CA SER A 137 -2.91 -2.86 -2.01
C SER A 137 -1.38 -2.92 -1.88
N ARG A 138 -0.69 -3.38 -2.92
CA ARG A 138 0.78 -3.42 -3.01
C ARG A 138 1.39 -2.16 -3.62
N GLY A 139 0.57 -1.17 -3.96
CA GLY A 139 1.01 0.08 -4.55
C GLY A 139 1.64 -0.06 -5.93
N LEU A 140 1.36 -1.14 -6.67
CA LEU A 140 1.87 -1.32 -8.05
C LEU A 140 0.95 -0.68 -9.09
N VAL A 141 -0.34 -0.53 -8.75
CA VAL A 141 -1.39 0.07 -9.58
C VAL A 141 -2.17 1.07 -8.73
N GLU A 142 -2.59 2.18 -9.33
CA GLU A 142 -3.40 3.23 -8.71
C GLU A 142 -4.55 3.66 -9.64
N GLU A 143 -5.53 4.37 -9.08
CA GLU A 143 -6.64 4.95 -9.86
C GLU A 143 -6.16 6.17 -10.66
N ALA A 144 -6.60 6.24 -11.91
CA ALA A 144 -6.22 7.25 -12.90
C ALA A 144 -7.41 8.11 -13.36
N GLY A 145 -8.40 8.30 -12.48
CA GLY A 145 -9.64 9.02 -12.79
C GLY A 145 -10.76 8.11 -13.31
N GLN A 146 -11.73 8.71 -14.01
CA GLN A 146 -12.89 8.01 -14.57
C GLN A 146 -12.96 8.23 -16.09
N ASP A 147 -13.42 7.22 -16.80
CA ASP A 147 -13.76 7.30 -18.21
C ASP A 147 -14.91 8.31 -18.39
N GLY A 148 -14.73 9.27 -19.30
CA GLY A 148 -15.69 10.35 -19.55
C GLY A 148 -16.97 9.88 -20.24
N GLU A 149 -16.93 8.75 -20.96
CA GLU A 149 -18.12 8.22 -21.65
C GLU A 149 -18.94 7.29 -20.76
N HIS A 150 -18.29 6.40 -19.99
CA HIS A 150 -18.97 5.34 -19.24
C HIS A 150 -18.87 5.48 -17.72
N GLY A 151 -18.13 6.48 -17.21
CA GLY A 151 -17.93 6.71 -15.77
C GLY A 151 -17.10 5.64 -15.07
N ALA A 152 -16.47 4.73 -15.80
CA ALA A 152 -15.70 3.62 -15.23
C ALA A 152 -14.37 4.12 -14.65
N THR A 153 -14.01 3.66 -13.45
CA THR A 153 -12.68 3.95 -12.87
C THR A 153 -11.58 3.38 -13.76
N LEU A 154 -10.61 4.23 -14.09
CA LEU A 154 -9.40 3.90 -14.84
C LEU A 154 -8.25 3.62 -13.88
N TYR A 155 -7.30 2.80 -14.32
CA TYR A 155 -6.14 2.37 -13.55
C TYR A 155 -4.85 2.57 -14.35
N ARG A 156 -3.76 2.84 -13.64
CA ARG A 156 -2.40 2.97 -14.17
C ARG A 156 -1.37 2.43 -13.18
N THR A 157 -0.15 2.17 -13.64
CA THR A 157 0.99 1.81 -12.78
C THR A 157 1.49 3.02 -12.01
N THR A 158 2.06 2.79 -10.83
CA THR A 158 2.62 3.83 -9.95
C THR A 158 4.10 4.09 -10.22
N SER A 159 4.67 5.13 -9.60
CA SER A 159 6.13 5.32 -9.54
C SER A 159 6.85 4.15 -8.87
N TYR A 160 6.22 3.54 -7.86
CA TYR A 160 6.76 2.36 -7.18
C TYR A 160 6.92 1.17 -8.14
N PHE A 161 6.00 0.99 -9.09
CA PHE A 161 6.18 -0.02 -10.14
C PHE A 161 7.43 0.25 -10.99
N LEU A 162 7.63 1.50 -11.45
CA LEU A 162 8.78 1.89 -12.28
C LEU A 162 10.12 1.66 -11.56
N GLU A 163 10.19 2.04 -10.29
CA GLU A 163 11.35 1.79 -9.42
C GLU A 163 11.67 0.29 -9.30
N ARG A 164 10.63 -0.56 -9.20
CA ARG A 164 10.78 -2.01 -9.02
C ARG A 164 11.24 -2.73 -10.28
N ILE A 165 10.91 -2.22 -11.46
CA ILE A 165 11.35 -2.79 -12.75
C ILE A 165 12.59 -2.10 -13.32
N GLY A 166 13.01 -0.97 -12.75
CA GLY A 166 14.26 -0.27 -13.07
C GLY A 166 14.21 0.59 -14.33
N ILE A 167 13.05 1.18 -14.64
CA ILE A 167 12.87 2.08 -15.79
C ILE A 167 12.45 3.49 -15.33
N VAL A 168 12.72 4.51 -16.14
CA VAL A 168 12.46 5.92 -15.77
C VAL A 168 11.08 6.39 -16.22
N SER A 169 10.56 5.83 -17.33
CA SER A 169 9.21 6.08 -17.83
C SER A 169 8.55 4.79 -18.29
N ILE A 170 7.22 4.76 -18.30
CA ILE A 170 6.45 3.67 -18.91
C ILE A 170 6.78 3.50 -20.41
N ASP A 171 7.20 4.57 -21.08
CA ASP A 171 7.56 4.56 -22.51
C ASP A 171 8.84 3.75 -22.80
N GLU A 172 9.59 3.37 -21.77
CA GLU A 172 10.78 2.50 -21.88
C GLU A 172 10.41 1.01 -21.86
N LEU A 173 9.14 0.67 -21.70
CA LEU A 173 8.69 -0.71 -21.81
C LEU A 173 8.97 -1.25 -23.22
N PRO A 174 9.51 -2.48 -23.34
CA PRO A 174 9.78 -3.08 -24.64
C PRO A 174 8.51 -3.16 -25.49
N ASP A 175 8.62 -2.89 -26.79
CA ASP A 175 7.50 -3.14 -27.70
C ASP A 175 7.04 -4.60 -27.58
N LEU A 176 5.72 -4.76 -27.54
CA LEU A 176 5.07 -6.06 -27.71
C LEU A 176 5.53 -6.60 -29.07
N ALA A 177 6.43 -7.59 -29.06
CA ALA A 177 7.06 -8.14 -30.25
C ALA A 177 6.03 -8.47 -31.36
N PRO A 178 6.43 -8.47 -32.65
CA PRO A 178 5.52 -8.56 -33.82
C PRO A 178 4.76 -9.90 -34.02
N HIS A 179 4.60 -10.70 -32.97
CA HIS A 179 3.89 -11.98 -32.99
C HIS A 179 2.58 -11.98 -32.19
N LEU A 180 2.11 -10.80 -31.77
CA LEU A 180 0.76 -10.66 -31.24
C LEU A 180 -0.18 -10.25 -32.39
N PRO A 181 -1.37 -10.86 -32.51
CA PRO A 181 -2.37 -10.41 -33.47
C PRO A 181 -2.65 -8.93 -33.25
N ASP A 182 -2.86 -8.19 -34.35
CA ASP A 182 -3.13 -6.76 -34.29
C ASP A 182 -4.39 -6.54 -33.43
N LEU A 183 -4.28 -5.69 -32.40
CA LEU A 183 -5.35 -5.51 -31.40
C LEU A 183 -6.64 -4.97 -32.03
N SER A 184 -6.56 -4.35 -33.21
CA SER A 184 -7.71 -3.96 -34.03
C SER A 184 -8.52 -5.16 -34.53
N GLU A 185 -7.87 -6.29 -34.82
CA GLU A 185 -8.54 -7.53 -35.23
C GLU A 185 -9.33 -8.16 -34.06
N LEU A 186 -8.86 -8.00 -32.82
CA LEU A 186 -9.61 -8.42 -31.63
C LEU A 186 -10.83 -7.53 -31.36
N GLU A 187 -10.78 -6.24 -31.72
CA GLU A 187 -11.92 -5.32 -31.57
C GLU A 187 -13.07 -5.70 -32.50
N ASP A 188 -12.77 -6.12 -33.74
CA ASP A 188 -13.76 -6.60 -34.71
C ASP A 188 -14.38 -7.96 -34.31
N GLU A 189 -13.59 -8.87 -33.74
CA GLU A 189 -14.10 -10.14 -33.20
C GLU A 189 -15.00 -9.94 -31.96
N LEU A 190 -14.65 -9.00 -31.08
CA LEU A 190 -15.44 -8.67 -29.89
C LEU A 190 -16.74 -7.93 -30.24
N ALA A 191 -16.72 -7.06 -31.26
CA ALA A 191 -17.90 -6.37 -31.76
C ALA A 191 -18.87 -7.34 -32.48
N SER A 192 -18.34 -8.28 -33.27
CA SER A 192 -19.14 -9.30 -33.96
C SER A 192 -19.73 -10.35 -33.01
N ALA A 193 -19.04 -10.69 -31.92
CA ALA A 193 -19.57 -11.57 -30.87
C ALA A 193 -20.73 -10.93 -30.08
N GLN A 194 -20.77 -9.60 -29.94
CA GLN A 194 -21.85 -8.88 -29.25
C GLN A 194 -23.09 -8.64 -30.14
N ALA A 195 -22.93 -8.61 -31.47
CA ALA A 195 -24.06 -8.44 -32.39
C ALA A 195 -24.87 -9.73 -32.64
N ALA A 196 -24.30 -10.91 -32.35
CA ALA A 196 -24.94 -12.20 -32.56
C ALA A 196 -25.91 -12.63 -31.43
N ASP A 197 -25.99 -11.87 -30.33
CA ASP A 197 -26.77 -12.22 -29.12
C ASP A 197 -28.07 -11.41 -28.97
N VAL A 198 -28.70 -10.96 -30.07
CA VAL A 198 -30.09 -10.47 -30.04
C VAL A 198 -31.02 -11.66 -30.31
N PRO A 199 -31.73 -12.23 -29.30
CA PRO A 199 -32.67 -13.30 -29.56
C PRO A 199 -33.86 -12.70 -30.29
N ASN A 200 -34.09 -13.18 -31.52
CA ASN A 200 -35.31 -12.91 -32.26
C ASN A 200 -36.48 -13.57 -31.51
N THR A 201 -37.29 -12.77 -30.81
CA THR A 201 -38.52 -13.25 -30.17
C THR A 201 -39.55 -13.53 -31.26
N THR A 202 -39.52 -14.74 -31.82
CA THR A 202 -40.53 -15.22 -32.77
C THR A 202 -41.91 -15.19 -32.10
N GLU A 203 -42.81 -14.40 -32.68
CA GLU A 203 -44.25 -14.42 -32.43
C GLU A 203 -44.77 -15.86 -32.58
N VAL A 204 -45.49 -16.34 -31.56
CA VAL A 204 -46.27 -17.57 -31.63
C VAL A 204 -47.71 -17.17 -31.92
N GLU A 205 -48.13 -17.27 -33.19
CA GLU A 205 -49.54 -17.37 -33.56
C GLU A 205 -50.06 -18.77 -33.22
N PRO A 206 -51.23 -18.90 -32.56
CA PRO A 206 -52.02 -20.13 -32.62
C PRO A 206 -53.14 -19.95 -33.65
N ASP A 207 -53.03 -20.67 -34.78
CA ASP A 207 -54.14 -20.84 -35.71
C ASP A 207 -55.06 -21.98 -35.25
N GLY A 208 -56.37 -21.79 -35.43
CA GLY A 208 -57.42 -22.50 -34.71
C GLY A 208 -57.81 -23.88 -35.21
N ALA A 209 -58.50 -24.62 -34.34
CA ALA A 209 -59.47 -25.66 -34.64
C ALA A 209 -60.53 -25.74 -33.53
#